data_AF-V4XI12-F1
#
_entry.id   AF-V4XI12-F1
#
_cell.length_a   1.000
_cell.length_b   1.000
_cell.length_c   1.000
_cell.angle_alpha   90.00
_cell.angle_beta   90.00
_cell.angle_gamma   90.00
#
_symmetry.space_group_name_H-M   'P 1'
#
loop_
_entity.id
_entity.type
_entity.pdbx_description
1 polymer ?
#
loop_
_entity_poly.entity_id
_entity_poly.type
_entity_poly.pdbx_seq_one_letter_code
_entity_poly.pdbx_strand_id
1 'polypeptide(L)'
;MTRPSELAVTIVDGYVDEPAHFGVPPYISTYPRFTAGALVDAGVSKSNITYHTIDELRDDKQKWNAVADADLMIYVGGMTVPGSYVGGTPAEPEEVKELAWVAEGTSLMGGPVRFGVGDENAGATETERKDLDFDFVAKGDVEAAAYDLVDTG
;
A
#
# COMPACT_ATOMS: atom_id res chain seq x y z
N MET A 1 -12.64 -21.28 -0.30
CA MET A 1 -12.73 -19.82 -0.21
C MET A 1 -12.78 -19.47 1.26
N THR A 2 -11.72 -18.83 1.75
CA THR A 2 -11.68 -18.26 3.11
C THR A 2 -12.77 -17.20 3.18
N ARG A 3 -13.55 -17.16 4.26
CA ARG A 3 -14.61 -16.15 4.37
C ARG A 3 -13.94 -14.78 4.53
N PRO A 4 -14.48 -13.69 3.95
CA PRO A 4 -13.91 -12.35 4.12
C PRO A 4 -13.62 -11.99 5.58
N SER A 5 -14.51 -12.39 6.50
CA SER A 5 -14.36 -12.17 7.93
C SER A 5 -13.14 -12.82 8.59
N GLU A 6 -12.51 -13.80 7.93
CA GLU A 6 -11.36 -14.56 8.42
C GLU A 6 -10.04 -14.11 7.78
N LEU A 7 -10.07 -13.26 6.74
CA LEU A 7 -8.88 -12.78 6.07
C LEU A 7 -8.03 -11.92 7.02
N ALA A 8 -6.73 -12.20 7.07
CA ALA A 8 -5.72 -11.32 7.62
C ALA A 8 -5.24 -10.37 6.51
N VAL A 9 -5.41 -9.06 6.72
CA VAL A 9 -5.04 -8.03 5.74
C VAL A 9 -4.05 -7.07 6.34
N THR A 10 -2.96 -6.77 5.62
CA THR A 10 -1.96 -5.79 6.05
C THR A 10 -1.89 -4.65 5.04
N ILE A 11 -2.18 -3.44 5.50
CA ILE A 11 -2.02 -2.20 4.72
C ILE A 11 -0.68 -1.56 5.09
N VAL A 12 0.19 -1.37 4.11
CA VAL A 12 1.47 -0.67 4.26
C VAL A 12 1.38 0.71 3.63
N ASP A 13 1.52 1.75 4.44
CA ASP A 13 1.56 3.15 4.01
C ASP A 13 3.00 3.56 3.68
N GLY A 14 3.30 3.64 2.38
CA GLY A 14 4.58 4.13 1.86
C GLY A 14 4.68 5.65 1.79
N TYR A 15 3.67 6.36 2.32
CA TYR A 15 3.42 7.78 2.18
C TYR A 15 3.07 8.23 0.75
N VAL A 16 2.23 9.27 0.68
CA VAL A 16 1.73 9.87 -0.55
C VAL A 16 2.08 11.36 -0.57
N ASP A 17 2.74 11.82 -1.64
CA ASP A 17 3.13 13.22 -1.83
C ASP A 17 1.98 14.10 -2.33
N GLU A 18 0.91 14.27 -1.53
CA GLU A 18 -0.07 15.33 -1.84
C GLU A 18 -0.46 16.13 -0.60
N PRO A 19 -0.63 17.47 -0.75
CA PRO A 19 -0.74 18.41 0.37
C PRO A 19 -1.92 18.18 1.32
N ALA A 20 -2.95 17.44 0.92
CA ALA A 20 -4.13 17.17 1.75
C ALA A 20 -4.01 15.92 2.64
N HIS A 21 -3.00 15.07 2.43
CA HIS A 21 -2.89 13.78 3.13
C HIS A 21 -2.46 13.89 4.59
N PHE A 22 -1.82 15.00 4.96
CA PHE A 22 -1.30 15.24 6.31
C PHE A 22 -2.30 15.90 7.26
N GLY A 23 -3.62 15.70 7.10
CA GLY A 23 -4.72 16.29 7.90
C GLY A 23 -4.40 16.90 9.29
N VAL A 24 -4.86 16.27 10.37
CA VAL A 24 -4.63 16.70 11.77
C VAL A 24 -4.04 15.50 12.53
N PRO A 25 -3.05 15.69 13.41
CA PRO A 25 -2.45 14.58 14.15
C PRO A 25 -3.48 13.69 14.87
N PRO A 26 -3.29 12.35 14.88
CA PRO A 26 -2.20 11.61 14.24
C PRO A 26 -2.39 11.47 12.71
N TYR A 27 -1.32 11.70 11.95
CA TYR A 27 -1.36 11.77 10.49
C TYR A 27 -1.44 10.37 9.87
N ILE A 28 -2.61 10.00 9.35
CA ILE A 28 -2.81 8.82 8.49
C ILE A 28 -3.31 9.32 7.14
N SER A 29 -2.66 8.91 6.06
CA SER A 29 -3.06 9.26 4.69
C SER A 29 -4.52 8.85 4.43
N THR A 30 -5.23 9.55 3.54
CA THR A 30 -6.62 9.23 3.18
C THR A 30 -6.75 7.89 2.48
N TYR A 31 -5.81 7.53 1.60
CA TYR A 31 -5.88 6.27 0.83
C TYR A 31 -5.88 5.01 1.71
N PRO A 32 -4.97 4.85 2.70
CA PRO A 32 -5.07 3.72 3.64
C PRO A 32 -6.38 3.70 4.44
N ARG A 33 -6.93 4.86 4.79
CA ARG A 33 -8.21 4.95 5.51
C ARG A 33 -9.39 4.52 4.64
N PHE A 34 -9.45 4.94 3.39
CA PHE A 34 -10.48 4.51 2.44
C PHE A 34 -10.35 3.03 2.14
N THR A 35 -9.13 2.54 1.94
CA THR A 35 -8.85 1.11 1.73
C THR A 35 -9.34 0.28 2.92
N ALA A 36 -9.00 0.67 4.16
CA ALA A 36 -9.49 -0.02 5.35
C ALA A 36 -11.02 0.00 5.46
N GLY A 37 -11.66 1.12 5.09
CA GLY A 37 -13.12 1.22 5.04
C GLY A 37 -13.75 0.28 4.02
N ALA A 38 -13.19 0.21 2.82
CA ALA A 38 -13.65 -0.67 1.75
C ALA A 38 -13.48 -2.15 2.10
N LEU A 39 -12.37 -2.55 2.73
CA LEU A 39 -12.18 -3.92 3.22
C LEU A 39 -13.24 -4.31 4.26
N VAL A 40 -13.56 -3.40 5.19
CA VAL A 40 -14.63 -3.63 6.17
C VAL A 40 -15.99 -3.75 5.48
N ASP A 41 -16.26 -2.93 4.47
CA ASP A 41 -17.49 -2.99 3.68
C ASP A 41 -17.62 -4.30 2.90
N ALA A 42 -16.50 -4.82 2.38
CA ALA A 42 -16.40 -6.14 1.74
C ALA A 42 -16.47 -7.31 2.74
N GLY A 43 -16.55 -7.04 4.04
CA GLY A 43 -16.79 -8.06 5.08
C GLY A 43 -15.54 -8.54 5.83
N VAL A 44 -14.37 -7.92 5.63
CA VAL A 44 -13.18 -8.19 6.46
C VAL A 44 -13.42 -7.71 7.88
N SER A 45 -13.09 -8.55 8.87
CA SER A 45 -13.16 -8.13 10.26
C SER A 45 -12.16 -7.01 10.51
N LYS A 46 -12.61 -5.89 11.07
CA LYS A 46 -11.73 -4.76 11.42
C LYS A 46 -10.55 -5.18 12.31
N SER A 47 -10.72 -6.21 13.14
CA SER A 47 -9.64 -6.75 14.00
C SER A 47 -8.51 -7.42 13.23
N ASN A 48 -8.76 -7.81 11.97
CA ASN A 48 -7.81 -8.52 11.13
C ASN A 48 -7.12 -7.59 10.12
N ILE A 49 -7.44 -6.30 10.14
CA ILE A 49 -6.80 -5.29 9.30
C ILE A 49 -5.67 -4.66 10.12
N THR A 50 -4.44 -5.00 9.76
CA THR A 50 -3.22 -4.41 10.31
C THR A 50 -2.79 -3.23 9.46
N TYR A 51 -2.33 -2.16 10.09
CA TYR A 51 -1.77 -0.99 9.42
C TYR A 51 -0.34 -0.77 9.90
N HIS A 52 0.58 -0.59 8.95
CA HIS A 52 1.95 -0.18 9.21
C HIS A 52 2.34 0.98 8.29
N THR A 53 3.12 1.93 8.80
CA THR A 53 3.88 2.81 7.91
C THR A 53 5.17 2.13 7.47
N ILE A 54 5.76 2.59 6.37
CA ILE A 54 7.06 2.09 5.95
C ILE A 54 8.16 2.37 7.01
N ASP A 55 8.08 3.51 7.72
CA ASP A 55 9.03 3.81 8.80
C ASP A 55 8.92 2.79 9.94
N GLU A 56 7.71 2.36 10.29
CA GLU A 56 7.54 1.32 11.30
C GLU A 56 8.17 -0.01 10.90
N LEU A 57 8.11 -0.37 9.62
CA LEU A 57 8.73 -1.58 9.08
C LEU A 57 10.27 -1.46 9.04
N ARG A 58 10.81 -0.27 8.81
CA ARG A 58 12.25 0.01 8.90
C ARG A 58 12.76 -0.12 10.33
N ASP A 59 12.01 0.45 11.28
CA ASP A 59 12.39 0.52 12.69
C ASP A 59 12.26 -0.84 13.39
N ASP A 60 11.30 -1.66 13.00
CA ASP A 60 11.02 -2.95 13.63
C ASP A 60 10.80 -4.07 12.60
N LYS A 61 11.85 -4.89 12.41
CA LYS A 61 11.81 -6.06 11.53
C LYS A 61 10.75 -7.09 11.92
N GLN A 62 10.28 -7.15 13.16
CA GLN A 62 9.24 -8.10 13.56
C GLN A 62 7.88 -7.78 12.93
N LYS A 63 7.63 -6.51 12.59
CA LYS A 63 6.39 -6.08 11.92
C LYS A 63 6.26 -6.63 10.50
N TRP A 64 7.37 -7.03 9.88
CA TRP A 64 7.34 -7.73 8.58
C TRP A 64 6.65 -9.08 8.64
N ASN A 65 6.52 -9.72 9.80
CA ASN A 65 5.73 -10.95 9.92
C ASN A 65 4.26 -10.70 9.53
N ALA A 66 3.71 -9.54 9.88
CA ALA A 66 2.34 -9.19 9.46
C ALA A 66 2.23 -8.96 7.95
N VAL A 67 3.31 -8.58 7.27
CA VAL A 67 3.38 -8.47 5.80
C VAL A 67 3.45 -9.86 5.18
N ALA A 68 4.35 -10.71 5.70
CA ALA A 68 4.57 -12.07 5.20
C ALA A 68 3.33 -12.96 5.35
N ASP A 69 2.76 -12.98 6.56
CA ASP A 69 1.69 -13.90 6.96
C ASP A 69 0.28 -13.44 6.51
N ALA A 70 0.14 -12.26 5.89
CA ALA A 70 -1.16 -11.74 5.47
C ALA A 70 -1.72 -12.54 4.27
N ASP A 71 -3.03 -12.82 4.31
CA ASP A 71 -3.74 -13.36 3.14
C ASP A 71 -3.79 -12.34 2.00
N LEU A 72 -3.86 -11.05 2.36
CA LEU A 72 -3.82 -9.90 1.45
C LEU A 72 -2.91 -8.80 2.00
N MET A 73 -1.84 -8.48 1.28
CA MET A 73 -0.97 -7.35 1.56
C MET A 73 -1.28 -6.22 0.57
N ILE A 74 -1.53 -5.01 1.08
CA ILE A 74 -1.83 -3.83 0.27
C ILE A 74 -0.79 -2.75 0.53
N TYR A 75 0.02 -2.45 -0.47
CA TYR A 75 0.93 -1.31 -0.44
C TYR A 75 0.23 -0.07 -1.04
N VAL A 76 0.25 1.03 -0.29
CA VAL A 76 -0.29 2.31 -0.71
C VAL A 76 0.83 3.35 -0.73
N GLY A 77 1.14 3.89 -1.91
CA GLY A 77 2.20 4.89 -2.07
C GLY A 77 1.92 5.90 -3.20
N GLY A 78 2.83 6.85 -3.41
CA GLY A 78 2.77 7.83 -4.51
C GLY A 78 4.05 7.90 -5.35
N MET A 79 4.18 8.92 -6.21
CA MET A 79 5.45 9.25 -6.85
C MET A 79 6.48 9.65 -5.80
N THR A 80 7.53 8.84 -5.61
CA THR A 80 8.58 9.16 -4.64
C THR A 80 9.44 10.32 -5.15
N VAL A 81 9.20 11.53 -4.64
CA VAL A 81 10.16 12.63 -4.74
C VAL A 81 11.13 12.49 -3.57
N PRO A 82 12.47 12.40 -3.80
CA PRO A 82 13.44 12.34 -2.72
C PRO A 82 13.30 13.54 -1.77
N GLY A 83 13.09 13.30 -0.47
CA GLY A 83 12.93 14.35 0.53
C GLY A 83 12.30 13.84 1.84
N SER A 84 12.20 14.73 2.83
CA SER A 84 11.52 14.45 4.10
C SER A 84 10.10 14.99 4.06
N TYR A 85 9.12 14.14 4.37
CA TYR A 85 7.71 14.50 4.35
C TYR A 85 7.27 14.76 5.78
N VAL A 86 6.23 15.58 5.97
CA VAL A 86 5.75 15.95 7.32
C VAL A 86 5.33 14.71 8.14
N GLY A 87 4.89 13.64 7.46
CA GLY A 87 4.47 12.38 8.09
C GLY A 87 5.54 11.28 8.19
N GLY A 88 6.72 11.44 7.58
CA GLY A 88 7.77 10.42 7.58
C GLY A 88 8.63 10.44 6.32
N THR A 89 9.39 9.37 6.08
CA THR A 89 10.22 9.23 4.88
C THR A 89 9.56 8.25 3.90
N PRO A 90 9.22 8.64 2.65
CA PRO A 90 8.60 7.74 1.69
C PRO A 90 9.37 6.44 1.48
N ALA A 91 8.66 5.38 1.08
CA ALA A 91 9.28 4.11 0.78
C ALA A 91 10.29 4.22 -0.37
N GLU A 92 11.44 3.57 -0.21
CA GLU A 92 12.43 3.43 -1.27
C GLU A 92 11.96 2.36 -2.27
N PRO A 93 12.31 2.47 -3.57
CA PRO A 93 11.91 1.50 -4.56
C PRO A 93 12.31 0.05 -4.25
N GLU A 94 13.39 -0.17 -3.50
CA GLU A 94 13.84 -1.50 -3.10
C GLU A 94 12.97 -2.08 -1.98
N GLU A 95 12.56 -1.27 -1.00
CA GLU A 95 11.65 -1.69 0.07
C GLU A 95 10.27 -2.05 -0.49
N VAL A 96 9.81 -1.31 -1.50
CA VAL A 96 8.55 -1.62 -2.19
C VAL A 96 8.62 -2.97 -2.90
N LYS A 97 9.77 -3.34 -3.49
CA LYS A 97 9.98 -4.67 -4.07
C LYS A 97 10.06 -5.75 -3.00
N GLU A 98 10.78 -5.48 -1.91
CA GLU A 98 10.92 -6.41 -0.79
C GLU A 98 9.55 -6.75 -0.19
N LEU A 99 8.64 -5.79 -0.06
CA LEU A 99 7.25 -6.02 0.36
C LEU A 99 6.55 -7.07 -0.52
N ALA A 100 6.65 -6.92 -1.85
CA ALA A 100 6.06 -7.87 -2.79
C ALA A 100 6.68 -9.28 -2.66
N TRP A 101 8.00 -9.38 -2.47
CA TRP A 101 8.67 -10.67 -2.34
C TRP A 101 8.40 -11.38 -1.01
N VAL A 102 8.20 -10.62 0.06
CA VAL A 102 7.98 -11.16 1.41
C VAL A 102 6.53 -11.60 1.61
N ALA A 103 5.57 -10.96 0.96
CA ALA A 103 4.16 -11.33 1.07
C ALA A 103 3.94 -12.76 0.54
N GLU A 104 3.48 -13.67 1.42
CA GLU A 104 3.16 -15.05 1.01
C GLU A 104 1.75 -15.16 0.41
N GLY A 105 0.85 -14.27 0.83
CA GLY A 105 -0.50 -14.13 0.29
C GLY A 105 -0.57 -13.24 -0.97
N THR A 106 -1.78 -12.82 -1.31
CA THR A 106 -2.00 -11.95 -2.47
C THR A 106 -1.47 -10.54 -2.20
N SER A 107 -0.77 -9.96 -3.15
CA SER A 107 -0.22 -8.61 -3.05
C SER A 107 -0.93 -7.63 -3.99
N LEU A 108 -1.37 -6.50 -3.44
CA LEU A 108 -1.99 -5.38 -4.17
C LEU A 108 -1.16 -4.12 -3.97
N MET A 109 -0.95 -3.40 -5.06
CA MET A 109 -0.33 -2.08 -5.04
C MET A 109 -1.29 -1.02 -5.55
N GLY A 110 -1.34 0.13 -4.88
CA GLY A 110 -2.14 1.28 -5.32
C GLY A 110 -1.75 2.60 -4.68
N GLY A 111 -2.64 3.60 -4.84
CA GLY A 111 -2.35 5.01 -4.55
C GLY A 111 -1.96 5.77 -5.82
N PRO A 112 -1.63 7.07 -5.74
CA PRO A 112 -1.23 7.89 -6.89
C PRO A 112 0.17 7.54 -7.41
N VAL A 113 0.54 6.25 -7.38
CA VAL A 113 1.82 5.80 -7.88
C VAL A 113 1.82 5.86 -9.40
N ARG A 114 2.66 6.73 -9.95
CA ARG A 114 3.12 6.58 -11.33
C ARG A 114 4.50 5.95 -11.28
N PHE A 115 4.58 4.66 -11.62
CA PHE A 115 5.85 3.94 -11.63
C PHE A 115 6.72 4.33 -12.81
N GLY A 116 7.36 5.49 -12.73
CA GLY A 116 8.02 5.99 -13.90
C GLY A 116 8.83 7.25 -13.69
N VAL A 117 9.97 7.07 -13.05
CA VAL A 117 11.06 8.03 -13.12
C VAL A 117 12.09 7.38 -14.05
N GLY A 118 12.15 7.84 -15.30
CA GLY A 118 13.43 7.79 -16.01
C GLY A 118 14.45 8.62 -15.23
N ASP A 119 15.74 8.52 -15.53
CA ASP A 119 16.81 9.23 -14.80
C ASP A 119 16.61 10.77 -14.68
N GLU A 120 15.61 11.34 -15.37
CA GLU A 120 15.18 12.71 -15.26
C GLU A 120 13.66 12.82 -15.00
N ASN A 121 13.28 13.73 -14.09
CA ASN A 121 11.90 14.17 -13.85
C ASN A 121 11.36 14.98 -15.06
N ALA A 122 11.31 14.38 -16.24
CA ALA A 122 10.60 14.92 -17.39
C ALA A 122 9.13 14.51 -17.24
N GLY A 123 8.29 15.44 -16.76
CA GLY A 123 6.88 15.25 -16.39
C GLY A 123 5.90 14.86 -17.50
N ALA A 124 6.29 13.99 -18.43
CA ALA A 124 5.47 13.53 -19.54
C ALA A 124 5.88 12.15 -20.09
N THR A 125 6.56 11.30 -19.32
CA THR A 125 6.82 9.92 -19.73
C THR A 125 5.83 9.00 -19.05
N GLU A 126 4.93 8.38 -19.81
CA GLU A 126 4.23 7.15 -19.38
C GLU A 126 5.28 6.05 -19.27
N THR A 127 5.99 6.07 -18.16
CA THR A 127 6.81 4.95 -17.75
C THR A 127 5.87 4.03 -16.98
N GLU A 128 5.44 2.95 -17.63
CA GLU A 128 4.90 1.78 -16.95
C GLU A 128 6.12 0.92 -16.54
N ARG A 129 6.36 0.71 -15.25
CA ARG A 129 7.20 -0.42 -14.85
C ARG A 129 6.48 -1.70 -15.25
N LYS A 130 7.13 -2.52 -16.08
CA LYS A 130 6.64 -3.86 -16.45
C LYS A 130 6.96 -4.94 -15.39
N ASP A 131 7.82 -4.61 -14.44
CA ASP A 131 8.34 -5.54 -13.42
C ASP A 131 8.00 -5.01 -12.02
N LEU A 132 6.70 -4.90 -11.73
CA LEU A 132 6.23 -4.76 -10.35
C LEU A 132 5.93 -6.18 -9.88
N ASP A 133 6.67 -6.66 -8.89
CA ASP A 133 6.55 -8.02 -8.37
C ASP A 133 5.25 -8.27 -7.57
N PHE A 134 4.25 -7.40 -7.74
CA PHE A 134 2.93 -7.50 -7.11
C PHE A 134 1.97 -8.30 -8.00
N ASP A 135 1.09 -9.08 -7.39
CA ASP A 135 0.07 -9.85 -8.11
C ASP A 135 -0.92 -8.92 -8.83
N PHE A 136 -1.27 -7.81 -8.17
CA PHE A 136 -2.19 -6.81 -8.69
C PHE A 136 -1.67 -5.38 -8.52
N VAL A 137 -1.95 -4.54 -9.53
CA VAL A 137 -1.69 -3.10 -9.51
C VAL A 137 -2.98 -2.36 -9.83
N ALA A 138 -3.50 -1.61 -8.86
CA ALA A 138 -4.65 -0.74 -9.03
C ALA A 138 -4.25 0.46 -9.92
N LYS A 139 -4.82 0.53 -11.12
CA LYS A 139 -4.62 1.66 -12.05
C LYS A 139 -5.52 2.88 -11.75
N GLY A 140 -6.37 2.77 -10.73
CA GLY A 140 -7.30 3.80 -10.27
C GLY A 140 -7.42 3.75 -8.76
N ASP A 141 -8.65 3.80 -8.25
CA ASP A 141 -8.93 3.82 -6.82
C ASP A 141 -8.54 2.49 -6.15
N VAL A 142 -7.57 2.54 -5.23
CA VAL A 142 -7.01 1.35 -4.56
C VAL A 142 -8.04 0.68 -3.65
N GLU A 143 -8.91 1.47 -3.04
CA GLU A 143 -9.98 0.99 -2.18
C GLU A 143 -11.03 0.20 -2.96
N ALA A 144 -11.31 0.57 -4.22
CA ALA A 144 -12.23 -0.16 -5.08
C ALA A 144 -11.61 -1.50 -5.50
N ALA A 145 -10.33 -1.51 -5.88
CA ALA A 145 -9.61 -2.74 -6.20
C ALA A 145 -9.53 -3.70 -5.00
N ALA A 146 -9.28 -3.17 -3.79
CA ALA A 146 -9.27 -3.96 -2.56
C ALA A 146 -10.65 -4.55 -2.23
N TYR A 147 -11.72 -3.78 -2.42
CA TYR A 147 -13.09 -4.27 -2.27
C TYR A 147 -13.37 -5.43 -3.24
N ASP A 148 -13.11 -5.22 -4.53
CA ASP A 148 -13.41 -6.20 -5.57
C ASP A 148 -12.63 -7.51 -5.36
N LEU A 149 -11.36 -7.43 -4.96
CA LEU A 149 -10.54 -8.62 -4.64
C LEU A 149 -11.12 -9.44 -3.50
N VAL A 150 -11.71 -8.80 -2.49
CA VAL A 150 -12.31 -9.49 -1.34
C VAL A 150 -13.72 -10.00 -1.64
N ASP A 151 -14.53 -9.25 -2.38
CA ASP A 151 -15.92 -9.61 -2.69
C ASP A 151 -16.03 -10.71 -3.75
N THR A 152 -15.08 -10.73 -4.71
CA THR A 152 -15.13 -11.66 -5.85
C THR A 152 -14.20 -12.88 -5.75
N GLY A 153 -13.23 -12.87 -4.83
CA GLY A 153 -12.24 -13.93 -4.61
C GLY A 153 -12.72 -15.10 -3.74
#